data_AF-A0A4Q3R6K6-F1
#
_entry.id   AF-A0A4Q3R6K6-F1
#
_cell.length_a   1.000
_cell.length_b   1.000
_cell.length_c   1.000
_cell.angle_alpha   90.00
_cell.angle_beta   90.00
_cell.angle_gamma   90.00
#
_symmetry.space_group_name_H-M   'P 1'
#
loop_
_entity.id
_entity.type
_entity.pdbx_description
1 polymer ?
#
loop_
_entity_poly.entity_id
_entity_poly.type
_entity_poly.pdbx_seq_one_letter_code
_entity_poly.pdbx_strand_id
1 'polypeptide(L)' 'MNKRWQVRQKANDEEVKRLVAELNIPPVLSNLLINRGIDNYEDARYFFRPDERHLHDPFLMAGMEQAV' A
#
# COMPACT_ATOMS: atom_id res chain seq x y z
N MET A 1 25.63 12.97 -8.17
CA MET A 1 24.51 12.03 -7.93
C MET A 1 23.34 12.48 -8.82
N ASN A 2 23.05 11.75 -9.90
CA ASN A 2 22.02 12.15 -10.88
C ASN A 2 20.66 11.60 -10.46
N LYS A 3 19.70 12.48 -10.14
CA LYS A 3 18.32 12.09 -9.84
C LYS A 3 17.62 11.73 -11.16
N ARG A 4 17.10 10.50 -11.26
CA ARG A 4 16.32 10.03 -12.42
C ARG A 4 14.86 9.90 -12.03
N TRP A 5 14.01 10.65 -12.71
CA TRP A 5 12.56 10.46 -12.62
C TRP A 5 12.17 9.25 -13.43
N GLN A 6 11.35 8.36 -12.86
CA GLN A 6 10.80 7.19 -13.54
C GLN A 6 9.30 7.16 -13.34
N VAL A 7 8.57 7.23 -14.46
CA VAL A 7 7.12 7.07 -14.46
C VAL A 7 6.81 5.59 -14.31
N ARG A 8 5.97 5.24 -13.33
CA ARG A 8 5.49 3.87 -13.17
C ARG A 8 4.50 3.53 -14.28
N GLN A 9 4.51 2.27 -14.70
CA GLN A 9 3.54 1.77 -15.66
C GLN A 9 2.13 1.76 -15.04
N LYS A 10 1.13 1.89 -15.91
CA LYS A 10 -0.26 1.74 -15.50
C LYS A 10 -0.51 0.28 -15.12
N ALA A 11 -1.26 0.07 -14.04
CA ALA A 11 -1.74 -1.24 -13.65
C ALA A 11 -2.73 -1.80 -14.70
N ASN A 12 -3.04 -3.09 -14.61
CA ASN A 12 -4.01 -3.72 -15.49
C ASN A 12 -5.39 -3.03 -15.37
N ASP A 13 -5.98 -2.68 -16.50
CA ASP A 13 -7.28 -1.99 -16.56
C ASP A 13 -8.42 -2.80 -15.92
N GLU A 14 -8.37 -4.12 -15.97
CA GLU A 14 -9.37 -4.99 -15.32
C GLU A 14 -9.26 -4.94 -13.80
N GLU A 15 -8.05 -4.99 -13.27
CA GLU A 15 -7.78 -4.87 -11.83
C GLU A 15 -8.16 -3.49 -11.31
N VAL A 16 -7.86 -2.44 -12.08
CA VAL A 16 -8.27 -1.07 -11.75
C VAL A 16 -9.79 -0.97 -11.69
N LYS A 17 -10.51 -1.47 -12.70
CA LYS A 17 -11.99 -1.45 -12.72
C LYS A 17 -12.59 -2.23 -11.56
N ARG A 18 -12.04 -3.41 -11.26
CA ARG A 18 -12.46 -4.23 -10.12
C ARG A 18 -12.30 -3.45 -8.81
N LEU A 19 -11.11 -2.91 -8.55
CA LEU A 19 -10.82 -2.19 -7.32
C LEU A 19 -11.60 -0.87 -7.19
N VAL A 20 -11.85 -0.17 -8.30
CA VAL A 20 -12.77 0.99 -8.35
C VAL A 20 -14.16 0.59 -7.86
N ALA A 21 -14.70 -0.53 -8.34
CA ALA A 21 -16.03 -1.01 -7.95
C ALA A 21 -16.09 -1.45 -6.49
N GLU A 22 -15.05 -2.14 -6.00
CA GLU A 22 -14.96 -2.62 -4.61
C GLU A 22 -14.83 -1.48 -3.59
N LEU A 23 -13.97 -0.50 -3.86
CA LEU A 23 -13.67 0.59 -2.93
C LEU A 23 -14.48 1.86 -3.17
N ASN A 24 -15.18 1.96 -4.30
CA ASN A 24 -15.89 3.15 -4.75
C ASN A 24 -14.99 4.41 -4.76
N ILE A 25 -13.79 4.28 -5.33
CA ILE A 25 -12.79 5.37 -5.43
C ILE A 25 -12.43 5.68 -6.90
N PRO A 26 -11.87 6.87 -7.19
CA PRO A 26 -11.42 7.21 -8.53
C PRO A 26 -10.38 6.24 -9.12
N PRO A 27 -10.39 5.95 -10.44
CA PRO A 27 -9.45 5.03 -11.09
C PRO A 27 -7.97 5.37 -10.90
N VAL A 28 -7.64 6.65 -10.78
CA VAL A 28 -6.26 7.09 -10.51
C VAL A 28 -5.77 6.61 -9.14
N LEU A 29 -6.65 6.58 -8.13
CA LEU A 29 -6.32 6.08 -6.80
C LEU A 29 -6.22 4.56 -6.80
N SER A 30 -7.15 3.86 -7.45
CA SER A 30 -7.06 2.40 -7.61
C SER A 30 -5.76 1.97 -8.31
N ASN A 31 -5.37 2.66 -9.39
CA ASN A 31 -4.10 2.43 -10.07
C ASN A 31 -2.88 2.68 -9.16
N LEU A 32 -2.95 3.68 -8.27
CA LEU A 32 -1.89 3.98 -7.31
C LEU A 32 -1.80 2.94 -6.18
N LEU A 33 -2.93 2.35 -5.78
CA LEU A 33 -2.99 1.28 -4.77
C LEU A 33 -2.44 -0.03 -5.34
N ILE A 34 -2.85 -0.42 -6.54
CA ILE A 34 -2.34 -1.64 -7.20
C ILE A 34 -0.81 -1.52 -7.39
N ASN A 35 -0.33 -0.35 -7.81
CA ASN A 35 1.12 -0.09 -7.90
C ASN A 35 1.87 -0.17 -6.55
N ARG A 36 1.16 -0.07 -5.42
CA ARG A 36 1.71 -0.26 -4.07
C ARG A 36 1.57 -1.69 -3.55
N GLY A 37 1.04 -2.60 -4.35
CA GLY A 37 0.76 -3.98 -3.96
C GLY A 37 -0.54 -4.14 -3.17
N ILE A 38 -1.45 -3.17 -3.28
CA ILE A 38 -2.78 -3.19 -2.64
C ILE A 38 -3.80 -3.39 -3.76
N ASP A 39 -4.22 -4.62 -4.02
CA ASP A 39 -5.00 -5.00 -5.21
C ASP A 39 -6.40 -5.57 -4.92
N ASN A 40 -6.78 -5.61 -3.64
CA ASN A 40 -8.06 -6.10 -3.15
C ASN A 40 -8.60 -5.23 -2.00
N TYR A 41 -9.87 -5.45 -1.68
CA TYR A 41 -10.58 -4.72 -0.63
C TYR A 41 -9.94 -4.84 0.77
N GLU A 42 -9.50 -6.03 1.18
CA GLU A 42 -8.98 -6.25 2.54
C GLU A 42 -7.65 -5.51 2.75
N ASP A 43 -6.74 -5.59 1.78
CA ASP A 43 -5.47 -4.85 1.83
C ASP A 43 -5.71 -3.34 1.88
N ALA A 44 -6.67 -2.85 1.09
CA ALA A 44 -7.03 -1.44 1.10
C ALA A 44 -7.64 -1.02 2.44
N ARG A 45 -8.50 -1.87 3.02
CA ARG A 45 -9.10 -1.62 4.33
C ARG A 45 -8.03 -1.56 5.42
N TYR A 46 -7.09 -2.50 5.41
CA TYR A 46 -5.96 -2.51 6.34
C TYR A 46 -5.09 -1.25 6.19
N PHE A 47 -4.78 -0.86 4.95
CA PHE A 47 -3.97 0.30 4.65
C PHE A 47 -4.61 1.62 5.10
N PHE A 48 -5.90 1.83 4.83
CA PHE A 48 -6.60 3.06 5.19
C PHE A 48 -7.06 3.10 6.65
N ARG A 49 -7.09 1.96 7.34
CA ARG A 49 -7.57 1.83 8.73
C ARG A 49 -6.58 1.00 9.57
N PRO A 50 -5.34 1.48 9.75
CA PRO A 50 -4.41 0.83 10.65
C PRO A 50 -4.94 0.88 12.09
N ASP A 51 -4.59 -0.14 12.87
CA ASP A 51 -4.93 -0.32 14.27
C ASP A 51 -3.62 -0.54 15.04
N GLU A 52 -3.57 -0.23 16.34
CA GLU A 52 -2.37 -0.46 17.16
C GLU A 52 -1.93 -1.94 17.16
N ARG A 53 -2.88 -2.87 17.04
CA ARG A 53 -2.61 -4.31 16.92
C ARG A 53 -1.87 -4.70 15.64
N HIS A 54 -1.83 -3.81 14.65
CA HIS A 54 -1.11 -3.99 13.39
C HIS A 54 0.35 -3.52 13.46
N LEU A 55 0.76 -2.90 14.57
CA LEU A 55 2.14 -2.51 14.78
C LEU A 55 3.03 -3.75 14.96
N HIS A 56 4.22 -3.71 14.36
CA HIS A 56 5.25 -4.70 14.62
C HIS A 56 5.70 -4.62 16.07
N ASP A 57 6.03 -5.76 16.67
CA ASP A 57 6.68 -5.80 17.98
C ASP A 57 8.02 -5.04 17.89
N PRO A 58 8.21 -3.97 18.67
CA PRO A 58 9.44 -3.19 18.67
C PRO A 58 10.67 -4.06 18.94
N PHE A 59 10.57 -5.12 19.73
CA PHE A 59 11.69 -6.00 20.08
C PHE A 59 12.18 -6.86 18.91
N LEU A 60 11.41 -6.95 17.81
CA LEU A 60 11.87 -7.54 16.56
C LEU A 60 12.76 -6.59 15.73
N MET A 61 12.81 -5.30 16.09
CA MET A 61 13.67 -4.32 15.42
C MET A 61 15.13 -4.50 15.86
N ALA A 62 16.06 -4.37 14.91
CA ALA A 62 17.48 -4.53 15.20
C ALA A 62 17.97 -3.54 16.26
N GLY A 63 18.53 -4.06 17.35
CA GLY A 63 19.09 -3.27 18.45
C GLY A 63 18.06 -2.73 19.45
N MET A 64 16.78 -3.14 19.38
CA MET A 64 15.76 -2.64 20.29
C MET A 64 16.06 -3.00 21.76
N GLU A 65 16.51 -4.23 22.04
CA GLU A 65 16.86 -4.65 23.41
C GLU A 65 17.96 -3.78 24.05
N GLN A 66 18.85 -3.21 23.25
CA GLN A 66 20.00 -2.42 23.72
C GLN A 66 19.66 -0.93 23.91
N ALA A 67 18.53 -0.47 23.36
CA ALA A 67 18.14 0.93 23.33
C ALA A 67 17.30 1.38 24.55
N VAL A 68 16.93 0.45 25.45
CA VAL A 68 16.08 0.69 26.63
C VAL A 68 16.91 0.87 27.88
#